data_AF-A0A7Y2AUQ3-F1
#
_entry.id   AF-A0A7Y2AUQ3-F1
#
_cell.length_a   1.000
_cell.length_b   1.000
_cell.length_c   1.000
_cell.angle_alpha   90.00
_cell.angle_beta   90.00
_cell.angle_gamma   90.00
#
_symmetry.space_group_name_H-M   'P 1'
#
loop_
_entity.id
_entity.type
_entity.pdbx_description
1 polymer ?
#
loop_
_entity_poly.entity_id
_entity_poly.type
_entity_poly.pdbx_seq_one_letter_code
_entity_poly.pdbx_strand_id
1 'polypeptide(L)'
;GKKIDEVIAIYIGKEDKRQGITRNPELNVVRRIGNAYQYVRSRKTGITETETRLVEFAEKDLMKALEKTNAFFANEWKTYRDSIEKLAISPFKETKSFEMK
;
A
#
# COMPACT_ATOMS: atom_id res chain seq x y z
N GLY A 1 -6.14 2.43 -9.97
CA GLY A 1 -5.05 1.45 -9.77
C GLY A 1 -3.79 2.16 -9.31
N LYS A 2 -3.02 2.74 -10.24
CA LYS A 2 -1.63 3.17 -10.01
C LYS A 2 -1.29 3.81 -8.64
N LYS A 3 -2.10 4.73 -8.13
CA LYS A 3 -1.82 5.40 -6.84
C LYS A 3 -2.00 4.52 -5.60
N ILE A 4 -3.03 3.66 -5.59
CA ILE A 4 -3.19 2.70 -4.48
C ILE A 4 -2.08 1.65 -4.55
N ASP A 5 -1.63 1.30 -5.75
CA ASP A 5 -0.50 0.38 -5.94
C ASP A 5 0.81 0.96 -5.36
N GLU A 6 1.02 2.28 -5.46
CA GLU A 6 2.15 2.97 -4.83
C GLU A 6 2.09 2.93 -3.29
N VAL A 7 0.90 3.10 -2.71
CA VAL A 7 0.69 2.99 -1.25
C VAL A 7 0.95 1.56 -0.78
N ILE A 8 0.43 0.56 -1.49
CA ILE A 8 0.63 -0.86 -1.20
C ILE A 8 2.12 -1.23 -1.31
N ALA A 9 2.82 -0.69 -2.32
CA ALA A 9 4.24 -0.96 -2.53
C ALA A 9 5.14 -0.52 -1.38
N ILE A 10 4.72 0.44 -0.54
CA ILE A 10 5.46 0.81 0.68
C ILE A 10 5.54 -0.38 1.65
N TYR A 11 4.48 -1.18 1.72
CA TYR A 11 4.38 -2.30 2.65
C TYR A 11 5.07 -3.56 2.13
N ILE A 12 4.76 -3.93 0.89
CA ILE A 12 5.15 -5.25 0.32
C ILE A 12 6.15 -5.15 -0.83
N GLY A 13 6.57 -3.94 -1.20
CA GLY A 13 7.43 -3.68 -2.36
C GLY A 13 6.62 -3.55 -3.66
N LYS A 14 7.27 -2.98 -4.67
CA LYS A 14 6.71 -2.89 -6.03
C LYS A 14 6.66 -4.27 -6.67
N GLU A 15 5.66 -4.48 -7.52
CA GLU A 15 5.58 -5.65 -8.38
C GLU A 15 6.86 -5.77 -9.23
N ASP A 16 7.52 -6.92 -9.15
CA ASP A 16 8.69 -7.23 -9.98
C ASP A 16 8.23 -7.89 -11.28
N LYS A 17 8.36 -7.17 -12.41
CA LYS A 17 7.95 -7.65 -13.74
C LYS A 17 9.05 -8.44 -14.45
N ARG A 18 10.21 -8.62 -13.81
CA ARG A 18 11.34 -9.36 -14.38
C ARG A 18 11.06 -10.86 -14.30
N GLN A 19 11.52 -11.58 -15.32
CA GLN A 19 11.52 -13.05 -15.31
C GLN A 19 12.75 -13.55 -14.55
N GLY A 20 12.56 -14.49 -13.61
CA GLY A 20 13.61 -15.06 -12.76
C GLY A 20 13.62 -14.51 -11.32
N ILE A 21 14.22 -15.26 -10.39
CA ILE A 21 14.34 -14.84 -8.97
C ILE A 21 15.42 -13.74 -8.88
N THR A 22 15.03 -12.48 -9.08
CA THR A 22 15.91 -11.32 -8.90
C THR A 22 15.76 -10.72 -7.51
N ARG A 23 16.87 -10.56 -6.79
CA ARG A 23 16.87 -9.90 -5.47
C ARG A 23 16.45 -8.44 -5.64
N ASN A 24 15.31 -8.04 -5.07
CA ASN A 24 14.99 -6.63 -4.92
C ASN A 24 15.72 -6.06 -3.69
N PRO A 25 16.68 -5.13 -3.86
CA PRO A 25 17.44 -4.59 -2.72
C PRO A 25 16.61 -3.68 -1.82
N GLU A 26 15.49 -3.11 -2.30
CA GLU A 26 14.68 -2.18 -1.52
C GLU A 26 14.05 -2.85 -0.29
N LEU A 27 14.24 -2.26 0.89
CA LEU A 27 13.58 -2.66 2.13
C LEU A 27 12.17 -2.07 2.17
N ASN A 28 11.17 -2.91 2.33
CA ASN A 28 9.78 -2.51 2.62
C ASN A 28 9.44 -2.77 4.10
N VAL A 29 8.29 -2.25 4.55
CA VAL A 29 7.86 -2.34 5.96
C VAL A 29 7.80 -3.80 6.43
N VAL A 30 7.19 -4.68 5.64
CA VAL A 30 7.04 -6.10 6.02
C VAL A 30 8.41 -6.78 6.14
N ARG A 31 9.36 -6.45 5.26
CA ARG A 31 10.72 -7.00 5.33
C ARG A 31 11.49 -6.53 6.56
N ARG A 32 11.29 -5.28 7.00
CA ARG A 32 11.88 -4.80 8.26
C ARG A 32 11.29 -5.50 9.47
N ILE A 33 9.97 -5.64 9.52
CA ILE A 33 9.27 -6.37 10.59
C ILE A 33 9.76 -7.83 10.64
N GLY A 34 9.80 -8.49 9.48
CA GLY A 34 10.27 -9.86 9.36
C GLY A 34 11.72 -10.03 9.84
N ASN A 35 12.60 -9.10 9.47
CA ASN A 35 14.00 -9.10 9.91
C ASN A 35 14.10 -8.93 11.44
N ALA A 36 13.45 -7.91 12.00
CA ALA A 36 13.43 -7.69 13.45
C ALA A 36 12.89 -8.93 14.20
N TYR A 37 11.79 -9.50 13.73
CA TYR A 37 11.21 -10.73 14.27
C TYR A 37 12.18 -11.92 14.23
N GLN A 38 12.87 -12.13 13.10
CA GLN A 38 13.86 -13.20 12.96
C GLN A 38 15.00 -13.05 13.97
N TYR A 39 15.54 -11.84 14.15
CA TYR A 39 16.60 -11.58 15.12
C TYR A 39 16.12 -11.81 16.55
N VAL A 40 14.98 -11.23 16.93
CA VAL A 40 14.38 -11.42 18.26
C VAL A 40 14.15 -12.90 18.56
N ARG A 41 13.55 -13.65 17.63
CA ARG A 41 13.26 -15.08 17.81
C ARG A 41 14.51 -15.94 17.90
N SER A 42 15.63 -15.52 17.32
CA SER A 42 16.88 -16.28 17.34
C SER A 42 17.61 -16.22 18.69
N ARG A 43 17.23 -15.29 19.59
CA ARG A 43 17.95 -15.06 20.83
C ARG A 43 17.70 -16.14 21.87
N LYS A 44 18.79 -16.76 22.34
CA LYS A 44 18.77 -17.81 23.37
C LYS A 44 18.93 -17.28 24.80
N THR A 45 19.52 -16.11 24.97
CA THR A 45 19.97 -15.59 26.28
C THR A 45 19.50 -14.15 26.53
N GLY A 46 18.39 -13.74 25.90
CA GLY A 46 17.80 -12.41 26.05
C GLY A 46 17.96 -11.50 24.83
N ILE A 47 17.14 -10.44 24.80
CA ILE A 47 17.15 -9.40 23.76
C ILE A 47 18.33 -8.46 24.02
N THR A 48 19.07 -8.13 22.97
CA THR A 48 20.21 -7.19 23.00
C THR A 48 19.85 -5.88 22.33
N GLU A 49 20.72 -4.88 22.44
CA GLU A 49 20.55 -3.57 21.81
C GLU A 49 20.31 -3.66 20.28
N THR A 50 20.91 -4.65 19.61
CA THR A 50 20.70 -4.87 18.17
C THR A 50 19.24 -5.17 17.84
N GLU A 51 18.58 -6.07 18.59
CA GLU A 51 17.17 -6.39 18.35
C GLU A 51 16.28 -5.19 18.65
N THR A 52 16.55 -4.48 19.74
CA THR A 52 15.81 -3.27 20.10
C THR A 52 15.86 -2.25 18.96
N ARG A 53 17.05 -1.96 18.42
CA ARG A 53 17.22 -1.05 17.28
C ARG A 53 16.50 -1.55 16.02
N LEU A 54 16.53 -2.87 15.75
CA LEU A 54 15.81 -3.44 14.60
C LEU A 54 14.29 -3.26 14.74
N VAL A 55 13.74 -3.43 15.93
CA VAL A 55 12.32 -3.19 16.23
C VAL A 55 11.98 -1.71 16.08
N GLU A 56 12.80 -0.81 16.63
CA GLU A 56 12.61 0.66 16.48
C GLU A 56 12.59 1.09 15.01
N PHE A 57 13.49 0.53 14.19
CA PHE A 57 13.50 0.81 12.75
C PHE A 57 12.25 0.28 12.05
N ALA A 58 11.74 -0.90 12.43
CA ALA A 58 10.51 -1.45 11.88
C ALA A 58 9.30 -0.60 12.28
N GLU A 59 9.22 -0.16 13.54
CA GLU A 59 8.16 0.70 14.05
C GLU A 59 8.16 2.07 13.34
N LYS A 60 9.32 2.72 13.24
CA LYS A 60 9.45 4.02 12.57
C LYS A 60 9.03 3.96 11.10
N ASP A 61 9.39 2.90 10.39
CA ASP A 61 9.01 2.74 8.99
C ASP A 61 7.53 2.40 8.84
N LEU A 62 6.95 1.61 9.76
CA LEU A 62 5.51 1.36 9.80
C LEU A 62 4.72 2.66 10.05
N MET A 63 5.14 3.47 11.03
CA MET A 63 4.50 4.76 11.31
C MET A 63 4.46 5.66 10.07
N LYS A 64 5.60 5.82 9.39
CA LYS A 64 5.68 6.60 8.15
C LYS A 64 4.78 6.05 7.04
N ALA A 65 4.67 4.72 6.93
CA ALA A 65 3.80 4.09 5.95
C ALA A 65 2.32 4.36 6.25
N LEU A 66 1.93 4.30 7.53
CA LEU A 66 0.58 4.62 7.99
C LEU A 66 0.23 6.08 7.75
N GLU A 67 1.14 7.02 8.04
CA GLU A 67 0.96 8.44 7.74
C GLU A 67 0.66 8.68 6.26
N LYS A 68 1.45 8.07 5.36
CA LYS A 68 1.23 8.16 3.91
C LYS A 68 -0.08 7.53 3.48
N THR A 69 -0.44 6.40 4.07
CA THR A 69 -1.70 5.69 3.78
C THR A 69 -2.90 6.54 4.19
N ASN A 70 -2.87 7.11 5.39
CA ASN A 70 -3.91 7.97 5.89
C ASN A 70 -4.04 9.24 5.05
N ALA A 71 -2.91 9.85 4.65
CA ALA A 71 -2.91 11.01 3.76
C ALA A 71 -3.53 10.69 2.38
N PHE A 72 -3.23 9.52 1.81
CA PHE A 72 -3.84 9.07 0.56
C PHE A 72 -5.37 8.95 0.70
N PHE A 73 -5.86 8.30 1.77
CA PHE A 73 -7.29 8.11 1.96
C PHE A 73 -8.03 9.40 2.29
N ALA A 74 -7.43 10.29 3.08
CA ALA A 74 -8.03 11.57 3.46
C ALA A 74 -8.17 12.54 2.28
N ASN A 75 -7.21 12.51 1.34
CA ASN A 75 -7.12 13.50 0.29
C ASN A 75 -7.49 12.92 -1.08
N GLU A 76 -6.69 11.97 -1.57
CA GLU A 76 -6.74 11.53 -2.96
C GLU A 76 -7.92 10.61 -3.22
N TRP A 77 -8.10 9.61 -2.35
CA TRP A 77 -9.23 8.69 -2.44
C TRP A 77 -10.55 9.42 -2.26
N LYS A 78 -10.63 10.31 -1.26
CA LYS A 78 -11.83 11.14 -1.03
C LYS A 78 -12.19 11.95 -2.27
N THR A 79 -11.23 12.67 -2.85
CA THR A 79 -11.46 13.46 -4.06
C THR A 79 -11.93 12.59 -5.24
N TYR A 80 -11.29 11.44 -5.44
CA TYR A 80 -11.69 10.50 -6.48
C TYR A 80 -13.13 10.00 -6.25
N ARG A 81 -13.44 9.53 -5.04
CA ARG A 81 -14.76 9.03 -4.67
C ARG A 81 -15.83 10.10 -4.86
N ASP A 82 -15.63 11.32 -4.35
CA ASP A 82 -16.56 12.44 -4.49
C ASP A 82 -16.83 12.76 -5.98
N SER A 83 -15.81 12.64 -6.84
CA SER A 83 -15.97 12.85 -8.29
C SER A 83 -16.84 11.78 -8.95
N ILE A 84 -16.71 10.52 -8.51
CA ILE A 84 -17.47 9.39 -9.05
C ILE A 84 -18.91 9.39 -8.52
N GLU A 85 -19.11 9.69 -7.24
CA GLU A 85 -20.45 9.76 -6.64
C GLU A 85 -21.33 10.88 -7.23
N LYS A 86 -20.71 11.96 -7.72
CA LYS A 86 -21.41 13.03 -8.44
C LYS A 86 -21.84 12.65 -9.85
N LEU A 87 -21.26 11.59 -10.43
CA LEU A 87 -21.73 11.08 -11.71
C LEU A 87 -23.09 10.43 -11.47
N ALA A 88 -24.17 11.09 -11.89
CA ALA A 88 -25.48 10.48 -11.96
C ALA A 88 -25.45 9.40 -13.06
N ILE A 89 -25.09 8.18 -12.69
CA ILE A 89 -25.13 7.04 -13.61
C ILE A 89 -26.59 6.61 -13.71
N SER A 90 -27.31 7.13 -14.71
CA SER A 90 -28.60 6.55 -15.09
C SER A 90 -28.35 5.11 -15.56
N PRO A 91 -29.00 4.09 -14.97
CA PRO A 91 -28.88 2.71 -15.43
C PRO A 91 -29.58 2.48 -16.78
N PHE A 92 -30.34 3.46 -17.28
CA PHE A 92 -31.10 3.37 -18.52
C PHE A 92 -30.40 4.07 -19.67
N LYS A 93 -30.39 3.39 -20.83
CA LYS A 93 -30.01 4.01 -22.11
C LYS A 93 -31.09 5.02 -22.53
N GLU A 94 -30.69 6.12 -23.16
CA GLU A 94 -31.64 7.06 -23.77
C GLU A 94 -32.47 6.36 -24.85
N THR A 95 -33.79 6.55 -24.80
CA THR A 95 -34.74 6.02 -25.79
C THR A 95 -34.74 6.90 -27.04
N LYS A 96 -34.56 6.31 -28.22
CA LYS A 96 -34.74 7.01 -29.51
C LYS A 96 -36.17 6.84 -30.01
N SER A 97 -36.83 7.95 -30.35
CA SER A 97 -38.14 7.96 -31.01
C SER A 97 -37.95 8.18 -32.51
N PHE A 98 -38.72 7.46 -33.34
CA PHE A 98 -38.71 7.60 -34.79
C PHE A 98 -40.10 7.99 -35.26
N GLU A 99 -40.18 8.98 -36.14
CA GLU A 99 -41.42 9.41 -36.79
C GLU A 99 -41.45 8.93 -38.24
N MET A 100 -42.64 8.54 -38.72
CA MET A 100 -42.88 8.25 -40.13
C MET A 100 -43.13 9.54 -40.89
N LYS A 101 -42.52 9.67 -42.07
CA LYS A 101 -42.89 10.67 -43.07
C LYS A 101 -44.11 10.23 -43.85
#